data_AF-A0A534IM37-F1
#
_entry.id   AF-A0A534IM37-F1
#
_cell.length_a   1.000
_cell.length_b   1.000
_cell.length_c   1.000
_cell.angle_alpha   90.00
_cell.angle_beta   90.00
_cell.angle_gamma   90.00
#
_symmetry.space_group_name_H-M   'P 1'
#
loop_
_entity.id
_entity.type
_entity.pdbx_description
1 polymer ?
#
loop_
_entity_poly.entity_id
_entity_poly.type
_entity_poly.pdbx_seq_one_letter_code
_entity_poly.pdbx_strand_id
1 'polypeptide(L)'
;MPQSAAPQQLEIHDEQHAVPRARSARLRGGCYYLGQHSHPISRRLHVCGTLLALAVALAALVTGRWAWLLGAPLAGYLPAWVGHYFFERNVPATFSHPLYSLRGDLSLLVEVLTGRMPW
;
A
#
# COMPACT_ATOMS: atom_id res chain seq x y z
N MET A 1 41.32 -50.99 -8.08
CA MET A 1 40.13 -50.25 -7.61
C MET A 1 39.47 -49.63 -8.84
N PRO A 2 38.24 -49.99 -9.21
CA PRO A 2 37.60 -49.56 -10.44
C PRO A 2 37.18 -48.08 -10.39
N GLN A 3 37.18 -47.46 -11.57
CA GLN A 3 36.67 -46.13 -11.85
C GLN A 3 35.14 -46.08 -11.65
N SER A 4 34.59 -45.00 -11.11
CA SER A 4 33.15 -44.73 -11.17
C SER A 4 32.85 -43.23 -11.25
N ALA A 5 32.40 -42.85 -12.44
CA ALA A 5 31.54 -41.76 -12.90
C ALA A 5 31.18 -40.56 -11.99
N ALA A 6 31.18 -39.39 -12.64
CA ALA A 6 30.69 -38.10 -12.19
C ALA A 6 29.13 -38.02 -12.12
N PRO A 7 28.55 -36.82 -11.94
CA PRO A 7 27.64 -36.45 -10.85
C PRO A 7 26.16 -36.76 -11.14
N GLN A 8 25.39 -37.14 -10.11
CA GLN A 8 23.93 -37.22 -10.20
C GLN A 8 23.29 -35.92 -9.68
N GLN A 9 22.94 -35.04 -10.62
CA GLN A 9 21.72 -34.23 -10.53
C GLN A 9 20.52 -35.17 -10.67
N LEU A 10 19.61 -35.21 -9.70
CA LEU A 10 18.18 -35.49 -9.86
C LEU A 10 17.48 -35.16 -8.52
N GLU A 11 16.97 -33.93 -8.35
CA GLU A 11 15.55 -33.57 -8.52
C GLU A 11 14.71 -33.84 -7.24
N ILE A 12 13.69 -33.01 -7.01
CA ILE A 12 12.62 -33.12 -5.99
C ILE A 12 12.86 -32.45 -4.62
N HIS A 13 12.83 -31.12 -4.57
CA HIS A 13 11.95 -30.31 -3.68
C HIS A 13 12.18 -28.80 -3.92
N ASP A 14 11.73 -28.29 -5.07
CA ASP A 14 11.64 -26.84 -5.31
C ASP A 14 10.31 -26.48 -5.97
N GLU A 15 9.20 -26.86 -5.33
CA GLU A 15 7.83 -26.62 -5.85
C GLU A 15 6.90 -26.11 -4.72
N GLN A 16 7.41 -25.29 -3.77
CA GLN A 16 6.55 -24.65 -2.77
C GLN A 16 6.73 -23.12 -2.60
N HIS A 17 7.59 -22.49 -3.39
CA HIS A 17 7.76 -21.03 -3.37
C HIS A 17 7.41 -20.32 -4.68
N ALA A 18 6.75 -21.01 -5.61
CA ALA A 18 6.12 -20.34 -6.75
C ALA A 18 4.78 -19.74 -6.32
N VAL A 19 4.77 -18.45 -5.98
CA VAL A 19 3.55 -17.64 -6.06
C VAL A 19 3.49 -17.09 -7.50
N PRO A 20 2.67 -17.64 -8.40
CA PRO A 20 2.50 -17.05 -9.71
C PRO A 20 1.42 -15.97 -9.58
N ARG A 21 1.83 -14.71 -9.42
CA ARG A 21 0.93 -13.58 -9.68
C ARG A 21 1.58 -12.58 -10.63
N ALA A 22 1.76 -13.03 -11.86
CA ALA A 22 1.95 -12.18 -13.01
C ALA A 22 0.68 -11.36 -13.29
N ARG A 23 0.49 -10.21 -12.61
CA ARG A 23 -0.40 -9.14 -13.09
C ARG A 23 -0.13 -7.77 -12.44
N SER A 24 1.08 -7.22 -12.53
CA SER A 24 1.33 -5.85 -12.04
C SER A 24 2.51 -5.12 -12.70
N ALA A 25 2.70 -5.30 -14.01
CA ALA A 25 3.68 -4.52 -14.77
C ALA A 25 3.04 -3.29 -15.44
N ARG A 26 2.53 -2.33 -14.65
CA ARG A 26 2.37 -0.92 -15.07
C ARG A 26 2.25 -0.01 -13.85
N LEU A 27 3.31 0.06 -13.06
CA LEU A 27 3.45 0.95 -11.91
C LEU A 27 3.69 2.38 -12.41
N ARG A 28 2.60 3.13 -12.65
CA ARG A 28 2.69 4.57 -12.92
C ARG A 28 3.00 5.32 -11.62
N GLY A 29 4.29 5.49 -11.33
CA GLY A 29 4.83 6.53 -10.43
C GLY A 29 4.92 6.24 -8.93
N GLY A 30 4.60 5.04 -8.45
CA GLY A 30 4.42 4.76 -7.01
C GLY A 30 4.97 3.43 -6.48
N CYS A 31 5.94 2.80 -7.16
CA CYS A 31 6.43 1.47 -6.78
C CYS A 31 7.01 1.42 -5.35
N TYR A 32 7.74 2.47 -4.96
CA TYR A 32 8.28 2.58 -3.59
C TYR A 32 7.16 2.79 -2.56
N TYR A 33 6.25 3.74 -2.81
CA TYR A 33 5.15 4.05 -1.89
C TYR A 33 4.19 2.85 -1.70
N LEU A 34 3.76 2.22 -2.79
CA LEU A 34 2.90 1.03 -2.71
C LEU A 34 3.63 -0.15 -2.04
N GLY A 35 4.94 -0.26 -2.21
CA GLY A 35 5.77 -1.23 -1.51
C GLY A 35 5.83 -1.04 0.01
N GLN A 36 5.60 0.18 0.52
CA GLN A 36 5.53 0.45 1.97
C GLN A 36 4.24 -0.09 2.62
N HIS A 37 3.28 -0.59 1.85
CA HIS A 37 1.95 -1.02 2.31
C HIS A 37 1.67 -2.50 1.99
N SER A 38 2.57 -3.37 2.45
CA SER A 38 2.52 -4.81 2.18
C SER A 38 1.44 -5.53 2.99
N HIS A 39 1.10 -5.01 4.17
CA HIS A 39 0.11 -5.60 5.07
C HIS A 39 -1.32 -5.20 4.66
N PRO A 40 -2.28 -6.16 4.52
CA PRO A 40 -3.66 -5.85 4.16
C PRO A 40 -4.32 -4.84 5.10
N ILE A 41 -4.16 -5.01 6.42
CA ILE A 41 -4.72 -4.07 7.40
C ILE A 41 -4.19 -2.64 7.21
N SER A 42 -2.90 -2.50 6.87
CA SER A 42 -2.31 -1.19 6.56
C SER A 42 -3.02 -0.55 5.36
N ARG A 43 -3.16 -1.30 4.26
CA ARG A 43 -3.90 -0.82 3.07
C ARG A 43 -5.34 -0.42 3.39
N ARG A 44 -6.06 -1.20 4.21
CA ARG A 44 -7.43 -0.86 4.63
C ARG A 44 -7.46 0.46 5.38
N LEU A 45 -6.53 0.66 6.32
CA LEU A 45 -6.46 1.87 7.13
C LEU A 45 -6.18 3.10 6.26
N HIS A 46 -5.29 2.99 5.29
CA HIS A 46 -5.02 4.05 4.32
C HIS A 46 -6.23 4.35 3.43
N VAL A 47 -6.90 3.32 2.90
CA VAL A 47 -8.12 3.49 2.10
C VAL A 47 -9.23 4.16 2.93
N CYS A 48 -9.49 3.68 4.14
CA CYS A 48 -10.50 4.25 5.03
C CYS A 48 -10.17 5.69 5.44
N GLY A 49 -8.91 5.97 5.80
CA GLY A 49 -8.45 7.32 6.11
C GLY A 49 -8.62 8.27 4.93
N THR A 50 -8.21 7.84 3.72
CA THR A 50 -8.36 8.63 2.51
C THR A 50 -9.83 8.93 2.20
N LEU A 51 -10.72 7.94 2.31
CA LEU A 51 -12.15 8.14 2.12
C LEU A 51 -12.75 9.09 3.16
N LEU A 52 -12.33 9.00 4.43
CA LEU A 52 -12.78 9.90 5.49
C LEU A 52 -12.32 11.34 5.23
N ALA A 53 -11.07 11.53 4.81
CA ALA A 53 -10.54 12.85 4.45
C ALA A 53 -11.33 13.46 3.28
N LEU A 54 -11.65 12.66 2.25
CA LEU A 54 -12.48 13.09 1.12
C LEU A 54 -13.91 13.43 1.56
N ALA A 55 -14.51 12.64 2.47
CA ALA A 55 -15.84 12.91 3.00
C ALA A 55 -15.88 14.23 3.80
N VAL A 56 -14.86 14.49 4.63
CA VAL A 56 -14.73 15.77 5.36
C VAL A 56 -14.56 16.94 4.39
N ALA A 57 -13.72 16.79 3.37
CA ALA A 57 -13.52 17.82 2.35
C ALA A 57 -14.82 18.10 1.57
N LEU A 58 -15.54 17.05 1.17
CA LEU A 58 -16.84 17.19 0.51
C LEU A 58 -17.87 17.87 1.40
N ALA A 59 -17.93 17.51 2.69
CA ALA A 59 -18.83 18.16 3.64
C ALA A 59 -18.49 19.65 3.82
N ALA A 60 -17.20 20.02 3.85
CA ALA A 60 -16.78 21.41 3.89
C ALA A 60 -17.28 22.20 2.66
N LEU A 61 -17.17 21.59 1.47
CA LEU A 61 -17.63 22.18 0.21
C LEU A 61 -19.16 22.35 0.18
N VAL A 62 -19.92 21.30 0.53
CA VAL A 62 -21.39 21.31 0.50
C VAL A 62 -21.97 22.26 1.53
N THR A 63 -21.36 22.36 2.71
CA THR A 63 -21.86 23.23 3.80
C THR A 63 -21.31 24.66 3.75
N GLY A 64 -20.31 24.93 2.90
CA GLY A 64 -19.56 26.19 2.89
C GLY A 64 -18.71 26.43 4.16
N ARG A 65 -18.59 25.44 5.04
CA ARG A 65 -17.86 25.53 6.31
C ARG A 65 -16.39 25.16 6.10
N TRP A 66 -15.63 26.06 5.48
CA TRP A 66 -14.22 25.84 5.13
C TRP A 66 -13.33 25.42 6.31
N ALA A 67 -13.69 25.77 7.56
CA ALA A 67 -12.98 25.31 8.76
C ALA A 67 -12.90 23.77 8.87
N TRP A 68 -13.84 23.04 8.27
CA TRP A 68 -13.83 21.58 8.26
C TRP A 68 -12.65 21.01 7.46
N LEU A 69 -12.06 21.76 6.52
CA LEU A 69 -10.87 21.33 5.80
C LEU A 69 -9.67 21.09 6.72
N LEU A 70 -9.62 21.73 7.90
CA LEU A 70 -8.60 21.45 8.92
C LEU A 70 -8.72 20.02 9.49
N GLY A 71 -9.91 19.43 9.45
CA GLY A 71 -10.16 18.06 9.88
C GLY A 71 -9.73 17.01 8.85
N ALA A 72 -9.61 17.37 7.56
CA ALA A 72 -9.28 16.40 6.51
C ALA A 72 -7.88 15.77 6.66
N PRO A 73 -6.81 16.52 6.98
CA PRO A 73 -5.51 15.92 7.28
C PRO A 73 -5.54 14.97 8.47
N LEU A 74 -6.26 15.33 9.54
CA LEU A 74 -6.39 14.47 10.72
C LEU A 74 -7.15 13.17 10.40
N ALA A 75 -8.26 13.29 9.68
CA ALA A 75 -9.05 12.16 9.20
C ALA A 75 -8.25 11.20 8.30
N GLY A 76 -7.39 11.75 7.44
CA GLY A 76 -6.54 10.96 6.55
C GLY A 76 -5.37 10.30 7.26
N TYR A 77 -4.62 11.07 8.04
CA TYR A 77 -3.33 10.63 8.56
C TYR A 77 -3.41 9.79 9.83
N LEU A 78 -4.40 9.98 10.72
CA LEU A 78 -4.48 9.18 11.94
C LEU A 78 -4.62 7.67 11.63
N PRO A 79 -5.53 7.23 10.74
CA PRO A 79 -5.62 5.81 10.36
C PRO A 79 -4.35 5.32 9.63
N ALA A 80 -3.81 6.13 8.71
CA ALA A 80 -2.60 5.80 7.97
C ALA A 80 -1.40 5.57 8.89
N TRP A 81 -1.22 6.42 9.91
CA TRP A 81 -0.18 6.25 10.92
C TRP A 81 -0.35 4.97 11.72
N VAL A 82 -1.58 4.58 12.06
CA VAL A 82 -1.83 3.27 12.70
C VAL A 82 -1.37 2.13 11.78
N GLY A 83 -1.62 2.23 10.47
CA GLY A 83 -1.08 1.32 9.46
C GLY A 83 0.43 1.18 9.53
N HIS A 84 1.12 2.32 9.42
CA HIS A 84 2.57 2.40 9.41
C HIS A 84 3.22 1.91 10.71
N TYR A 85 2.73 2.34 11.88
CA TYR A 85 3.40 2.01 13.14
C TYR A 85 3.11 0.60 13.65
N PHE A 86 1.89 0.10 13.48
CA PHE A 86 1.50 -1.21 14.05
C PHE A 86 1.68 -2.37 13.08
N PHE A 87 1.49 -2.15 11.78
CA PHE A 87 1.50 -3.22 10.78
C PHE A 87 2.77 -3.23 9.93
N GLU A 88 3.17 -2.09 9.39
CA GLU A 88 4.36 -2.02 8.51
C GLU A 88 5.65 -1.78 9.29
N ARG A 89 5.54 -1.23 10.51
CA ARG A 89 6.65 -0.82 11.38
C ARG A 89 7.68 0.06 10.69
N ASN A 90 7.21 1.01 9.88
CA ASN A 90 8.04 1.97 9.16
C ASN A 90 7.61 3.41 9.49
N VAL A 91 8.46 4.37 9.10
CA VAL A 91 8.17 5.79 9.32
C VAL A 91 7.33 6.30 8.15
N PRO A 92 6.16 6.93 8.42
CA PRO A 92 5.32 7.52 7.37
C PRO A 92 6.09 8.50 6.48
N ALA A 93 5.95 8.34 5.16
CA ALA A 93 6.51 9.28 4.19
C ALA A 93 5.93 10.70 4.32
N THR A 94 4.78 10.85 4.99
CA THR A 94 4.11 12.12 5.28
C THR A 94 5.03 13.13 5.95
N PHE A 95 5.94 12.69 6.83
CA PHE A 95 6.82 13.60 7.57
C PHE A 95 7.88 14.27 6.69
N SER A 96 8.34 13.59 5.63
CA SER A 96 9.36 14.13 4.73
C SER A 96 8.75 14.73 3.47
N HIS A 97 7.68 14.11 2.95
CA HIS A 97 7.07 14.46 1.67
C HIS A 97 5.54 14.35 1.74
N PRO A 98 4.85 15.32 2.37
CA PRO A 98 3.40 15.24 2.60
C PRO A 98 2.58 15.14 1.31
N LEU A 99 2.93 15.89 0.27
CA LEU A 99 2.23 15.83 -1.03
C LEU A 99 2.47 14.50 -1.76
N TYR A 100 3.67 13.93 -1.62
CA TYR A 100 3.99 12.61 -2.17
C TYR A 100 3.19 11.52 -1.46
N SER A 101 3.08 11.59 -0.13
CA SER A 101 2.24 10.69 0.66
C SER A 101 0.78 10.75 0.22
N LEU A 102 0.20 11.96 0.11
CA LEU A 102 -1.17 12.15 -0.32
C LEU A 102 -1.43 11.57 -1.72
N ARG A 103 -0.52 11.80 -2.66
CA ARG A 103 -0.61 11.21 -4.01
C ARG A 103 -0.53 9.68 -3.96
N GLY A 104 0.32 9.16 -3.09
CA GLY A 104 0.44 7.73 -2.83
C GLY A 104 -0.86 7.12 -2.30
N ASP A 105 -1.46 7.75 -1.30
CA ASP A 105 -2.75 7.36 -0.69
C ASP A 105 -3.88 7.33 -1.73
N LEU A 106 -3.99 8.37 -2.56
CA LEU A 106 -4.96 8.41 -3.66
C LEU A 106 -4.70 7.31 -4.71
N SER A 107 -3.43 7.02 -5.00
CA SER A 107 -3.07 5.95 -5.94
C SER A 107 -3.44 4.58 -5.38
N LEU A 108 -3.18 4.35 -4.09
CA LEU A 108 -3.57 3.14 -3.38
C LEU A 108 -5.09 2.97 -3.38
N LEU A 109 -5.85 4.04 -3.08
CA LEU A 109 -7.31 4.04 -3.17
C LEU A 109 -7.81 3.63 -4.56
N VAL A 110 -7.26 4.22 -5.63
CA VAL A 110 -7.65 3.88 -7.02
C VAL A 110 -7.32 2.43 -7.37
N GLU A 111 -6.15 1.93 -6.98
CA GLU A 111 -5.75 0.54 -7.26
C GLU A 111 -6.63 -0.47 -6.52
N VAL A 112 -7.07 -0.16 -5.29
CA VAL A 112 -8.04 -0.98 -4.54
C VAL A 112 -9.43 -0.92 -5.17
N LEU A 113 -9.93 0.28 -5.50
CA LEU A 113 -11.26 0.46 -6.12
C LEU A 113 -11.34 -0.16 -7.53
N THR A 114 -10.25 -0.18 -8.28
CA THR A 114 -10.18 -0.81 -9.61
C THR A 114 -9.86 -2.31 -9.57
N GLY A 115 -9.77 -2.90 -8.36
CA GLY A 115 -9.51 -4.33 -8.16
C GLY A 115 -8.11 -4.80 -8.57
N ARG A 116 -7.17 -3.87 -8.73
CA ARG A 116 -5.77 -4.18 -9.09
C ARG A 116 -4.92 -4.54 -7.88
N MET A 117 -5.30 -4.05 -6.70
CA MET A 117 -4.68 -4.39 -5.43
C MET A 117 -5.73 -4.94 -4.45
N PRO A 118 -5.43 -6.03 -3.71
CA PRO A 118 -6.33 -6.54 -2.69
C PRO A 118 -6.44 -5.60 -1.50
N TRP A 119 -7.63 -5.56 -0.91
CA TRP A 119 -7.99 -4.71 0.22
C TRP A 119 -7.30 -5.14 1.53
#